data_AF-F5XXU8-F1
#
_entry.id   AF-F5XXU8-F1
#
_cell.length_a   1.000
_cell.length_b   1.000
_cell.length_c   1.000
_cell.angle_alpha   90.00
_cell.angle_beta   90.00
_cell.angle_gamma   90.00
#
_symmetry.space_group_name_H-M   'P 1'
#
loop_
_entity.id
_entity.type
_entity.pdbx_description
1 polymer ?
#
loop_
_entity_poly.entity_id
_entity_poly.type
_entity_poly.pdbx_seq_one_letter_code
_entity_poly.pdbx_strand_id
1 'polypeptide(L)'
;MKDIPATLAPRVASVLYLRLVDGAPAKRLAAALDRALSGWPADQRLVLEADGAAAVIGLGGPVAVLEAARRAARKDGLLIALHHGPVQLVRQDSGMQAMGEAMDTAAAAAVAEEGRPALRTTPQFDQALAGARRLRLHMVGAAGVVGLLALGGLGRTLRQRWSQPQLATLQLEIRPSGEIWVDGDLKGSTPPLSRMRIAAGAHTLEVRNGRFKPLRMEIRLEPGEEMTIRHEFRAAPPPAASRGTPPWTDRLRDRLRDGLPGWVPK
;
A
#
# COMPACT_ATOMS: atom_id res chain seq x y z
N MET A 1 -5.69 17.16 -56.68
CA MET A 1 -5.11 15.88 -56.24
C MET A 1 -3.77 16.22 -55.62
N LYS A 2 -3.56 16.00 -54.32
CA LYS A 2 -2.37 16.48 -53.60
C LYS A 2 -1.21 15.54 -53.92
N ASP A 3 -0.16 16.04 -54.57
CA ASP A 3 1.02 15.25 -54.93
C ASP A 3 1.63 14.62 -53.67
N ILE A 4 1.48 13.31 -53.55
CA ILE A 4 2.12 12.55 -52.48
C ILE A 4 3.58 12.36 -52.93
N PRO A 5 4.57 12.80 -52.15
CA PRO A 5 5.97 12.70 -52.56
C PRO A 5 6.36 11.23 -52.75
N ALA A 6 7.04 10.93 -53.86
CA ALA A 6 7.57 9.60 -54.17
C ALA A 6 8.55 9.08 -53.10
N THR A 7 9.17 10.01 -52.35
CA THR A 7 10.12 9.71 -51.29
C THR A 7 9.61 10.28 -49.97
N LEU A 8 9.53 9.43 -48.94
CA LEU A 8 9.20 9.85 -47.58
C LEU A 8 10.47 10.35 -46.88
N ALA A 9 10.29 11.24 -45.92
CA ALA A 9 11.38 11.70 -45.07
C ALA A 9 12.06 10.50 -44.37
N PRO A 10 13.40 10.52 -44.20
CA PRO A 10 14.10 9.48 -43.45
C PRO A 10 13.49 9.29 -42.07
N ARG A 11 13.25 8.04 -41.69
CA ARG A 11 12.72 7.69 -40.37
C ARG A 11 13.67 6.76 -39.66
N VAL A 12 13.90 7.01 -38.38
CA VAL A 12 14.63 6.07 -37.54
C VAL A 12 13.76 4.85 -37.30
N ALA A 13 14.26 3.68 -37.67
CA ALA A 13 13.55 2.41 -37.55
C ALA A 13 14.52 1.30 -37.16
N SER A 14 13.97 0.16 -36.72
CA SER A 14 14.74 -1.04 -36.46
C SER A 14 14.56 -2.03 -37.60
N VAL A 15 15.67 -2.59 -38.09
CA VAL A 15 15.69 -3.54 -39.20
C VAL A 15 16.03 -4.92 -38.66
N LEU A 16 15.19 -5.90 -38.96
CA LEU A 16 15.47 -7.33 -38.83
C LEU A 16 15.84 -7.86 -40.21
N TYR A 17 17.08 -8.29 -40.39
CA TYR A 17 17.54 -8.94 -41.60
C TYR A 17 17.68 -10.45 -41.37
N LEU A 18 17.18 -11.24 -42.32
CA LEU A 18 17.11 -12.70 -42.29
C LEU A 18 17.71 -13.25 -43.58
N ARG A 19 18.67 -14.16 -43.49
CA ARG A 19 19.26 -14.84 -44.65
C ARG A 19 19.63 -16.28 -44.32
N LEU A 20 19.43 -17.20 -45.25
CA LEU A 20 19.84 -18.60 -45.09
C LEU A 20 21.31 -18.78 -45.51
N VAL A 21 22.08 -19.57 -44.75
CA VAL A 21 23.53 -19.79 -44.99
C VAL A 21 23.80 -20.44 -46.36
N ASP A 22 22.98 -21.41 -46.79
CA ASP A 22 23.25 -22.24 -47.97
C ASP A 22 22.34 -21.97 -49.19
N GLY A 23 21.68 -20.81 -49.26
CA GLY A 23 20.65 -20.58 -50.30
C GLY A 23 19.47 -21.57 -50.20
N ALA A 24 19.26 -22.12 -49.01
CA ALA A 24 18.23 -23.10 -48.69
C ALA A 24 16.83 -22.63 -49.18
N PRO A 25 15.91 -23.55 -49.50
CA PRO A 25 14.73 -23.24 -50.30
C PRO A 25 13.89 -22.10 -49.72
N ALA A 26 13.36 -21.23 -50.59
CA ALA A 26 12.54 -20.06 -50.24
C ALA A 26 11.45 -20.36 -49.18
N LYS A 27 10.89 -21.57 -49.21
CA LYS A 27 9.93 -22.07 -48.22
C LYS A 27 10.44 -22.01 -46.77
N ARG A 28 11.74 -22.24 -46.52
CA ARG A 28 12.35 -22.14 -45.19
C ARG A 28 12.44 -20.70 -44.72
N LEU A 29 12.78 -19.77 -45.62
CA LEU A 29 12.81 -18.35 -45.33
C LEU A 29 11.40 -17.83 -45.04
N ALA A 30 10.42 -18.20 -45.86
CA ALA A 30 9.01 -17.87 -45.63
C ALA A 30 8.52 -18.39 -44.27
N ALA A 31 8.84 -19.64 -43.92
CA ALA A 31 8.48 -20.19 -42.61
C ALA A 31 9.18 -19.48 -41.44
N ALA A 32 10.42 -19.00 -41.62
CA ALA A 32 11.10 -18.19 -40.62
C ALA A 32 10.46 -16.81 -40.46
N LEU A 33 10.06 -16.20 -41.59
CA LEU A 33 9.37 -14.93 -41.62
C LEU A 33 7.98 -15.04 -40.95
N ASP A 34 7.18 -16.04 -41.27
CA ASP A 34 5.87 -16.28 -40.63
C ASP A 34 5.99 -16.34 -39.11
N ARG A 35 7.01 -17.03 -38.59
CA ARG A 35 7.29 -17.07 -37.14
C ARG A 35 7.69 -15.70 -36.59
N ALA A 36 8.56 -14.98 -37.29
CA ALA A 36 8.98 -13.64 -36.90
C ALA A 36 7.78 -12.70 -36.77
N LEU A 37 6.87 -12.78 -37.75
CA LEU A 37 5.71 -11.92 -37.92
C LEU A 37 4.51 -12.31 -37.04
N SER A 38 4.49 -13.52 -36.48
CA SER A 38 3.45 -13.99 -35.57
C SER A 38 3.24 -13.02 -34.41
N GLY A 39 2.01 -12.51 -34.28
CA GLY A 39 1.60 -11.58 -33.21
C GLY A 39 2.13 -10.15 -33.35
N TRP A 40 2.86 -9.83 -34.41
CA TRP A 40 3.31 -8.48 -34.70
C TRP A 40 2.28 -7.79 -35.65
N PRO A 41 1.73 -6.62 -35.30
CA PRO A 41 0.76 -5.92 -36.16
C PRO A 41 1.35 -5.49 -37.52
N ALA A 42 0.53 -5.56 -38.58
CA ALA A 42 0.96 -5.26 -39.96
C ALA A 42 1.21 -3.76 -40.20
N ASP A 43 0.50 -2.88 -39.48
CA ASP A 43 0.67 -1.42 -39.50
C ASP A 43 1.97 -0.95 -38.82
N GLN A 44 2.62 -1.83 -38.06
CA GLN A 44 3.87 -1.53 -37.33
C GLN A 44 5.12 -2.04 -38.01
N ARG A 45 4.99 -2.58 -39.23
CA ARG A 45 6.10 -3.19 -39.96
C ARG A 45 5.99 -3.04 -41.46
N LEU A 46 7.14 -3.08 -42.12
CA LEU A 46 7.23 -3.26 -43.57
C LEU A 46 8.09 -4.49 -43.84
N VAL A 47 7.66 -5.34 -44.77
CA VAL A 47 8.36 -6.58 -45.14
C VAL A 47 8.89 -6.41 -46.55
N LEU A 48 10.17 -6.69 -46.72
CA LEU A 48 10.87 -6.61 -47.99
C LEU A 48 11.55 -7.95 -48.22
N GLU A 49 11.20 -8.63 -49.30
CA GLU A 49 11.82 -9.91 -49.68
C GLU A 49 12.66 -9.70 -50.93
N ALA A 50 13.84 -10.30 -50.93
CA ALA A 50 14.77 -10.33 -52.06
C ALA A 50 15.39 -11.74 -52.15
N ASP A 51 15.94 -12.13 -53.29
CA ASP A 51 16.37 -13.52 -53.53
C ASP A 51 17.21 -14.13 -52.39
N GLY A 52 16.59 -15.05 -51.63
CA GLY A 52 17.22 -15.75 -50.51
C GLY A 52 17.38 -14.96 -49.20
N ALA A 53 16.83 -13.74 -49.12
CA ALA A 53 16.87 -12.88 -47.93
C ALA A 53 15.55 -12.12 -47.69
N ALA A 54 15.27 -11.80 -46.43
CA ALA A 54 14.13 -10.97 -46.06
C ALA A 54 14.57 -9.90 -45.06
N ALA A 55 14.03 -8.70 -45.22
CA ALA A 55 14.18 -7.60 -44.28
C ALA A 55 12.80 -7.19 -43.75
N VAL A 56 12.70 -7.04 -42.43
CA VAL A 56 11.50 -6.53 -41.77
C VAL A 56 11.87 -5.24 -41.04
N ILE A 57 11.21 -4.15 -41.40
CA ILE A 57 11.43 -2.83 -40.81
C ILE A 57 10.35 -2.60 -39.76
N GLY A 58 10.76 -2.57 -38.50
CA GLY A 58 9.90 -2.25 -37.38
C GLY A 58 9.81 -0.76 -37.10
N LEU A 59 8.58 -0.25 -37.14
CA LEU A 59 8.25 1.15 -36.86
C LEU A 59 8.05 1.42 -35.36
N GLY A 60 7.81 0.38 -34.56
CA GLY A 60 7.56 0.44 -33.11
C GLY A 60 8.81 0.40 -32.22
N GLY A 61 10.02 0.56 -32.78
CA GLY A 61 11.28 0.55 -32.05
C GLY A 61 11.91 -0.84 -31.85
N PRO A 62 13.08 -0.91 -31.17
CA PRO A 62 13.99 -2.07 -31.21
C PRO A 62 13.47 -3.30 -30.46
N VAL A 63 12.54 -3.13 -29.50
CA VAL A 63 12.03 -4.24 -28.68
C VAL A 63 11.20 -5.22 -29.52
N ALA A 64 10.28 -4.72 -30.34
CA ALA A 64 9.42 -5.55 -31.18
C ALA A 64 10.25 -6.37 -32.19
N VAL A 65 11.29 -5.74 -32.74
CA VAL A 65 12.21 -6.35 -33.71
C VAL A 65 13.07 -7.44 -33.07
N LEU A 66 13.57 -7.21 -31.85
CA LEU A 66 14.30 -8.25 -31.10
C LEU A 66 13.42 -9.47 -30.80
N GLU A 67 12.17 -9.25 -30.39
CA GLU A 67 11.24 -10.35 -30.11
C GLU A 67 10.89 -11.13 -31.39
N ALA A 68 10.72 -10.44 -32.52
CA ALA A 68 10.54 -11.08 -33.82
C ALA A 68 11.75 -11.92 -34.21
N ALA A 69 12.97 -11.40 -34.02
CA ALA A 69 14.20 -12.12 -34.28
C ALA A 69 14.31 -13.40 -33.42
N ARG A 70 13.94 -13.32 -32.14
CA ARG A 70 13.92 -14.47 -31.22
C ARG A 70 12.93 -15.55 -31.65
N ARG A 71 11.77 -15.16 -32.19
CA ARG A 71 10.79 -16.11 -32.75
C ARG A 71 11.28 -16.76 -34.04
N ALA A 72 12.01 -16.02 -34.86
CA ALA A 72 12.59 -16.51 -36.11
C ALA A 72 13.77 -17.48 -35.84
N ALA A 73 14.61 -17.15 -34.85
CA ALA A 73 15.81 -17.86 -34.47
C ALA A 73 15.52 -19.31 -34.03
N ARG A 74 15.91 -20.27 -34.87
CA ARG A 74 15.94 -21.72 -34.63
C ARG A 74 17.32 -22.25 -35.02
N LYS A 75 17.63 -23.53 -34.75
CA LYS A 75 18.87 -24.20 -35.18
C LYS A 75 18.90 -24.50 -36.70
N ASP A 76 18.33 -23.62 -37.52
CA ASP A 76 17.96 -23.90 -38.91
C ASP A 76 18.90 -23.20 -39.92
N GLY A 77 20.15 -22.89 -39.56
CA GLY A 77 21.09 -22.28 -40.51
C GLY A 77 20.69 -20.87 -40.94
N LEU A 78 20.05 -20.10 -40.06
CA LEU A 78 19.57 -18.74 -40.33
C LEU A 78 20.57 -17.72 -39.76
N LEU A 79 21.04 -16.82 -40.63
CA LEU A 79 21.76 -15.62 -40.27
C LEU A 79 20.74 -14.52 -39.98
N ILE A 80 20.82 -13.96 -38.77
CA ILE A 80 19.93 -12.88 -38.36
C ILE A 80 20.77 -11.70 -37.89
N ALA A 81 20.46 -10.51 -38.40
CA ALA A 81 21.05 -9.28 -37.90
C ALA A 81 20.00 -8.23 -37.57
N LEU A 82 20.26 -7.51 -36.50
CA LEU A 82 19.44 -6.43 -36.02
C LEU A 82 20.21 -5.12 -36.06
N HIS A 83 19.62 -4.14 -36.72
CA HIS A 83 20.15 -2.79 -36.82
C HIS A 83 19.12 -1.75 -36.42
N HIS A 84 19.56 -0.58 -35.95
CA HIS A 84 18.69 0.55 -35.66
C HIS A 84 19.32 1.81 -36.23
N GLY A 85 18.60 2.50 -37.10
CA GLY A 85 19.15 3.63 -37.85
C GLY A 85 18.14 4.27 -38.78
N PRO A 86 18.55 5.32 -39.51
CA PRO A 86 17.70 6.00 -40.48
C PRO A 86 17.43 5.09 -41.68
N VAL A 87 16.16 4.98 -42.05
CA VAL A 87 15.67 4.25 -43.21
C VAL A 87 14.87 5.23 -44.08
N GLN A 88 15.17 5.27 -45.37
CA GLN A 88 14.40 6.06 -46.33
C GLN A 88 13.37 5.16 -46.99
N LEU A 89 12.09 5.53 -46.88
CA LEU A 89 11.00 4.81 -47.50
C LEU A 89 10.66 5.48 -48.83
N VAL A 90 10.74 4.72 -49.91
CA VAL A 90 10.47 5.17 -51.28
C VAL A 90 9.24 4.43 -51.77
N ARG A 91 8.27 5.15 -52.30
CA ARG A 91 7.08 4.58 -52.94
C ARG A 91 7.40 4.36 -54.42
N GLN A 92 7.38 3.10 -54.85
CA GLN A 92 7.48 2.70 -56.25
C GLN A 92 6.12 2.16 -56.75
N ASP A 93 6.01 1.97 -58.06
CA ASP A 93 4.79 1.47 -58.72
C ASP A 93 4.35 0.08 -58.19
N SER A 94 5.29 -0.71 -57.69
CA SER A 94 5.08 -2.05 -57.10
C SER A 94 4.84 -2.05 -55.59
N GLY A 95 4.94 -0.90 -54.89
CA GLY A 95 4.73 -0.80 -53.45
C GLY A 95 5.75 0.09 -52.73
N MET A 96 5.82 -0.05 -51.40
CA MET A 96 6.78 0.69 -50.58
C MET A 96 8.08 -0.09 -50.45
N GLN A 97 9.18 0.47 -50.94
CA GLN A 97 10.52 -0.05 -50.74
C GLN A 97 11.24 0.77 -49.66
N ALA A 98 12.18 0.14 -48.98
CA ALA A 98 13.10 0.87 -48.14
C ALA A 98 14.49 0.82 -48.75
N MET A 99 15.17 1.94 -48.67
CA MET A 99 16.54 2.11 -49.15
C MET A 99 17.36 2.83 -48.08
N GLY A 100 18.67 2.59 -48.11
CA GLY A 100 19.64 3.33 -47.32
C GLY A 100 20.55 2.48 -46.44
N GLU A 101 21.51 3.16 -45.83
CA GLU A 101 22.64 2.63 -45.07
C GLU A 101 22.24 1.62 -43.99
N ALA A 102 21.07 1.80 -43.36
CA ALA A 102 20.56 0.90 -42.33
C ALA A 102 20.30 -0.53 -42.85
N MET A 103 19.83 -0.68 -44.10
CA MET A 103 19.62 -2.01 -44.68
C MET A 103 20.94 -2.67 -45.06
N ASP A 104 21.85 -1.91 -45.67
CA ASP A 104 23.17 -2.41 -46.07
C ASP A 104 23.99 -2.83 -44.84
N THR A 105 23.92 -2.05 -43.77
CA THR A 105 24.57 -2.36 -42.49
C THR A 105 23.98 -3.60 -41.85
N ALA A 106 22.64 -3.77 -41.87
CA ALA A 106 22.00 -4.97 -41.36
C ALA A 106 22.38 -6.22 -42.18
N ALA A 107 22.39 -6.11 -43.51
CA ALA A 107 22.81 -7.19 -44.38
C ALA A 107 24.28 -7.57 -44.16
N ALA A 108 25.17 -6.58 -44.08
CA ALA A 108 26.59 -6.77 -43.79
C ALA A 108 26.81 -7.44 -42.41
N ALA A 109 26.11 -6.97 -41.37
CA ALA A 109 26.20 -7.55 -40.03
C ALA A 109 25.77 -9.02 -39.99
N ALA A 110 24.79 -9.42 -40.81
CA ALA A 110 24.33 -10.81 -40.88
C ALA A 110 25.39 -11.76 -41.43
N VAL A 111 26.21 -11.29 -42.38
CA VAL A 111 27.21 -12.12 -43.09
C VAL A 111 28.65 -11.92 -42.61
N ALA A 112 28.90 -10.99 -41.67
CA ALA A 112 30.23 -10.59 -41.21
C ALA A 112 31.12 -11.68 -40.59
N GLU A 113 30.61 -12.89 -40.35
CA GLU A 113 31.40 -14.03 -39.87
C GLU A 113 30.86 -15.24 -40.64
N GLU A 114 31.75 -15.92 -41.38
CA GLU A 114 31.40 -16.97 -42.32
C GLU A 114 30.63 -18.12 -41.68
N GLY A 115 29.42 -18.38 -42.20
CA GLY A 115 28.73 -19.67 -42.10
C GLY A 115 28.16 -20.08 -40.74
N ARG A 116 28.30 -19.27 -39.68
CA ARG A 116 27.77 -19.61 -38.35
C ARG A 116 26.37 -19.01 -38.12
N PRO A 117 25.31 -19.82 -37.98
CA PRO A 117 23.97 -19.30 -37.69
C PRO A 117 23.96 -18.64 -36.31
N ALA A 118 23.73 -17.33 -36.28
CA ALA A 118 23.66 -16.54 -35.07
C ALA A 118 22.71 -15.35 -35.22
N LEU A 119 22.12 -14.95 -34.10
CA LEU A 119 21.46 -13.66 -33.96
C LEU A 119 22.53 -12.62 -33.60
N ARG A 120 22.68 -11.60 -34.43
CA ARG A 120 23.61 -10.49 -34.23
C ARG A 120 22.89 -9.17 -34.07
N THR A 121 23.50 -8.28 -33.30
CA THR A 121 23.05 -6.91 -33.10
C THR A 121 24.19 -5.97 -33.45
N THR A 122 23.88 -4.82 -34.04
CA THR A 122 24.87 -3.75 -34.21
C THR A 122 24.93 -2.88 -32.94
N PRO A 123 26.04 -2.14 -32.71
CA PRO A 123 26.14 -1.23 -31.57
C PRO A 123 25.00 -0.21 -31.48
N GLN A 124 24.54 0.30 -32.63
CA GLN A 124 23.42 1.23 -32.72
C GLN A 124 22.11 0.57 -32.26
N PHE A 125 21.90 -0.70 -32.58
CA PHE A 125 20.74 -1.45 -32.09
C PHE A 125 20.81 -1.68 -30.58
N ASP A 126 21.97 -2.05 -30.05
CA ASP A 126 22.16 -2.27 -28.62
C ASP A 126 21.93 -1.00 -27.80
N GLN A 127 22.43 0.14 -28.30
CA GLN A 127 22.19 1.46 -27.68
C GLN A 127 20.70 1.82 -27.68
N ALA A 128 20.01 1.65 -28.82
CA ALA A 128 18.58 1.92 -28.92
C ALA A 128 17.76 1.03 -27.98
N LEU A 129 18.11 -0.26 -27.90
CA LEU A 129 17.46 -1.22 -27.02
C LEU A 129 17.68 -0.87 -25.54
N ALA A 130 18.90 -0.47 -25.17
CA ALA A 130 19.21 -0.02 -23.81
C ALA A 130 18.41 1.24 -23.44
N GLY A 131 18.29 2.20 -24.35
CA GLY A 131 17.46 3.40 -24.17
C GLY A 131 15.99 3.06 -23.93
N ALA A 132 15.40 2.19 -24.77
CA ALA A 132 14.02 1.75 -24.63
C ALA A 132 13.76 1.03 -23.28
N ARG A 133 14.70 0.18 -22.84
CA ARG A 133 14.59 -0.53 -21.55
C ARG A 133 14.66 0.42 -20.36
N ARG A 134 15.57 1.41 -20.38
CA ARG A 134 15.71 2.43 -19.32
C ARG A 134 14.42 3.22 -19.15
N LEU A 135 13.82 3.70 -20.25
CA LEU A 135 12.56 4.43 -20.20
C LEU A 135 11.43 3.61 -19.57
N ARG A 136 11.31 2.33 -19.96
CA ARG A 136 10.30 1.43 -19.37
C ARG A 136 10.50 1.24 -17.86
N LEU A 137 11.74 1.03 -17.41
CA LEU A 137 12.04 0.89 -15.98
C LEU A 137 11.66 2.15 -15.19
N HIS A 138 11.94 3.35 -15.72
CA HIS A 138 11.52 4.60 -15.10
C HIS A 138 9.99 4.72 -15.01
N MET A 139 9.26 4.38 -16.08
CA MET A 139 7.79 4.43 -16.05
C MET A 139 7.19 3.46 -15.04
N VAL A 140 7.69 2.21 -15.01
CA VAL A 140 7.22 1.20 -14.05
C VAL A 140 7.55 1.62 -12.61
N GLY A 141 8.75 2.15 -12.38
CA GLY A 141 9.15 2.68 -11.08
C GLY A 141 8.25 3.83 -10.63
N ALA A 142 7.99 4.81 -11.51
CA ALA A 142 7.10 5.93 -11.22
C ALA A 142 5.66 5.46 -10.92
N ALA A 143 5.12 4.53 -11.71
CA ALA A 143 3.81 3.95 -11.46
C ALA A 143 3.74 3.21 -10.10
N GLY A 144 4.79 2.47 -9.74
CA GLY A 144 4.89 1.80 -8.44
C GLY A 144 4.86 2.78 -7.27
N VAL A 145 5.60 3.90 -7.36
CA VAL A 145 5.61 4.96 -6.34
C VAL A 145 4.22 5.59 -6.21
N VAL A 146 3.57 5.95 -7.32
CA VAL A 146 2.20 6.49 -7.31
C VAL A 146 1.22 5.52 -6.66
N GLY A 147 1.31 4.23 -6.97
CA GLY A 147 0.49 3.19 -6.35
C GLY A 147 0.69 3.11 -4.83
N LEU A 148 1.93 3.13 -4.34
CA LEU A 148 2.24 3.14 -2.91
C LEU A 148 1.69 4.38 -2.20
N LEU A 149 1.84 5.57 -2.80
CA LEU A 149 1.31 6.81 -2.25
C LEU A 149 -0.22 6.79 -2.18
N ALA A 150 -0.90 6.28 -3.22
CA ALA A 150 -2.35 6.14 -3.24
C ALA A 150 -2.85 5.16 -2.14
N LEU A 151 -2.19 4.01 -2.00
CA LEU A 151 -2.50 3.03 -0.94
C LEU A 151 -2.30 3.62 0.45
N GLY A 152 -1.20 4.35 0.68
CA GLY A 152 -0.94 5.05 1.94
C GLY A 152 -2.01 6.10 2.26
N GLY A 153 -2.42 6.88 1.25
CA GLY A 153 -3.50 7.86 1.37
C GLY A 153 -4.84 7.21 1.74
N LEU A 154 -5.23 6.15 1.03
CA LEU A 154 -6.46 5.40 1.31
C LEU A 154 -6.44 4.80 2.73
N GLY A 155 -5.34 4.16 3.13
CA GLY A 155 -5.20 3.62 4.49
C GLY A 155 -5.35 4.69 5.58
N ARG A 156 -4.80 5.90 5.34
CA ARG A 156 -4.95 7.03 6.26
C ARG A 156 -6.42 7.46 6.40
N THR A 157 -7.16 7.52 5.30
CA THR A 157 -8.59 7.92 5.33
C THR A 157 -9.49 6.91 6.03
N LEU A 158 -9.26 5.60 5.82
CA LEU A 158 -10.03 4.55 6.48
C LEU A 158 -9.76 4.51 7.99
N ARG A 159 -8.50 4.66 8.41
CA ARG A 159 -8.13 4.71 9.83
C ARG A 159 -8.83 5.86 10.56
N GLN A 160 -8.93 7.04 9.93
CA GLN A 160 -9.58 8.20 10.55
C GLN A 160 -11.09 8.02 10.76
N ARG A 161 -11.77 7.29 9.86
CA ARG A 161 -13.20 7.00 10.03
C ARG A 161 -13.47 6.02 11.17
N TRP A 162 -12.54 5.10 11.43
CA TRP A 162 -12.66 4.11 12.50
C TRP A 162 -12.06 4.58 13.84
N SER A 163 -11.36 5.71 13.87
CA SER A 163 -10.82 6.31 15.10
C SER A 163 -11.62 7.51 15.61
N GLN A 164 -12.88 7.69 15.16
CA GLN A 164 -13.75 8.68 15.79
C GLN A 164 -14.18 8.15 17.16
N PRO A 165 -13.76 8.77 18.29
CA PRO A 165 -14.20 8.34 19.60
C PRO A 165 -15.71 8.53 19.68
N GLN A 166 -16.45 7.42 19.64
CA GLN A 166 -17.88 7.44 19.86
C GLN A 166 -18.10 7.88 21.31
N LEU A 167 -18.90 8.91 21.54
CA LEU A 167 -19.12 9.49 22.86
C LEU A 167 -20.33 8.84 23.53
N ALA A 168 -20.23 8.61 24.84
CA ALA A 168 -21.32 8.25 25.74
C ALA A 168 -21.60 9.40 26.72
N THR A 169 -22.77 9.40 27.35
CA THR A 169 -23.21 10.41 28.32
C THR A 169 -23.37 9.77 29.70
N LEU A 170 -22.72 10.35 30.71
CA LEU A 170 -22.84 9.93 32.10
C LEU A 170 -23.60 11.00 32.88
N GLN A 171 -24.71 10.61 33.51
CA GLN A 171 -25.50 11.45 34.41
C GLN A 171 -25.19 11.09 35.86
N LEU A 172 -24.93 12.09 36.69
CA LEU A 172 -24.40 11.93 38.04
C LEU A 172 -25.38 12.53 39.05
N GLU A 173 -25.97 11.67 39.88
CA GLU A 173 -26.84 12.05 40.99
C GLU A 173 -26.19 11.61 42.31
N ILE A 174 -25.20 12.39 42.76
CA ILE A 174 -24.43 12.11 43.97
C ILE A 174 -24.87 13.04 45.09
N ARG A 175 -25.18 12.47 46.27
CA ARG A 175 -25.55 13.24 47.49
C ARG A 175 -24.60 12.91 48.65
N PRO A 176 -24.22 13.91 49.48
CA PRO A 176 -24.53 15.34 49.33
C PRO A 176 -23.68 16.06 48.25
N SER A 177 -22.47 15.57 48.01
CA SER A 177 -21.54 16.06 46.98
C SER A 177 -20.46 15.00 46.73
N GLY A 178 -19.62 15.19 45.71
CA GLY A 178 -18.46 14.33 45.48
C GLY A 178 -17.59 14.81 44.33
N GLU A 179 -16.29 14.67 44.48
CA GLU A 179 -15.31 14.85 43.41
C GLU A 179 -15.33 13.62 42.50
N ILE A 180 -15.43 13.86 41.20
CA ILE A 180 -15.58 12.84 40.17
C ILE A 180 -14.25 12.65 39.46
N TRP A 181 -13.72 11.45 39.59
CA TRP A 181 -12.48 11.02 38.97
C TRP A 181 -12.79 9.93 37.95
N VAL A 182 -12.27 10.06 36.74
CA VAL A 182 -12.45 9.09 35.65
C VAL A 182 -11.08 8.69 35.15
N ASP A 183 -10.76 7.40 35.24
CA ASP A 183 -9.45 6.84 34.89
C ASP A 183 -8.27 7.52 35.60
N GLY A 184 -8.53 8.09 36.79
CA GLY A 184 -7.55 8.84 37.57
C GLY A 184 -7.49 10.34 37.28
N ASP A 185 -8.26 10.87 36.32
CA ASP A 185 -8.36 12.30 36.05
C ASP A 185 -9.54 12.94 36.78
N LEU A 186 -9.32 14.05 37.49
CA LEU A 186 -10.39 14.86 38.08
C LEU A 186 -11.22 15.55 36.98
N LYS A 187 -12.51 15.22 36.88
CA LYS A 187 -13.44 15.80 35.91
C LYS A 187 -14.27 16.95 36.50
N GLY A 188 -14.34 17.05 37.81
CA GLY A 188 -15.01 18.13 38.54
C GLY A 188 -15.76 17.61 39.75
N SER A 189 -16.66 18.43 40.29
CA SER A 189 -17.41 18.11 41.51
C SER A 189 -18.92 18.16 41.26
N THR A 190 -19.61 17.17 41.81
CA THR A 190 -21.08 17.17 41.98
C THR A 190 -21.45 17.94 43.24
N PRO A 191 -22.57 18.70 43.28
CA PRO A 191 -23.68 18.74 42.31
C PRO A 191 -23.52 19.49 40.97
N PRO A 192 -22.65 20.51 40.79
CA PRO A 192 -22.65 21.31 39.55
C PRO A 192 -22.31 20.50 38.29
N LEU A 193 -21.55 19.40 38.42
CA LEU A 193 -21.31 18.45 37.34
C LEU A 193 -22.36 17.31 37.37
N SER A 194 -23.57 17.56 36.87
CA SER A 194 -24.65 16.56 36.83
C SER A 194 -24.67 15.70 35.55
N ARG A 195 -23.98 16.14 34.49
CA ARG A 195 -23.88 15.42 33.21
C ARG A 195 -22.51 15.65 32.59
N MET A 196 -21.91 14.59 32.04
CA MET A 196 -20.65 14.69 31.30
C MET A 196 -20.60 13.76 30.09
N ARG A 197 -19.81 14.11 29.08
CA ARG A 197 -19.54 13.26 27.92
C ARG A 197 -18.17 12.60 28.07
N ILE A 198 -18.10 11.32 27.76
CA ILE A 198 -16.91 10.48 27.88
C ILE A 198 -16.80 9.60 26.63
N ALA A 199 -15.60 9.11 26.30
CA ALA A 199 -15.48 8.10 25.25
C ALA A 199 -16.29 6.86 25.60
N ALA A 200 -16.84 6.17 24.59
CA ALA A 200 -17.41 4.85 24.77
C ALA A 200 -16.26 3.87 25.01
N GLY A 201 -16.47 2.93 25.92
CA GLY A 201 -15.43 2.02 26.39
C GLY A 201 -15.54 1.70 27.88
N ALA A 202 -14.52 1.01 28.39
CA ALA A 202 -14.39 0.72 29.80
C ALA A 202 -13.68 1.88 30.51
N HIS A 203 -14.27 2.35 31.60
CA HIS A 203 -13.74 3.44 32.42
C HIS A 203 -13.82 3.08 33.90
N THR A 204 -12.84 3.52 34.67
CA THR A 204 -12.88 3.45 36.13
C THR A 204 -13.41 4.76 36.68
N LEU A 205 -14.63 4.73 37.22
CA LEU A 205 -15.23 5.87 37.92
C LEU A 205 -14.89 5.79 39.41
N GLU A 206 -14.36 6.88 39.95
CA GLU A 206 -14.14 7.05 41.38
C GLU A 206 -14.79 8.33 41.88
N VAL A 207 -15.64 8.22 42.89
CA VAL A 207 -16.33 9.33 43.53
C VAL A 207 -15.80 9.48 44.95
N ARG A 208 -15.19 10.63 45.24
CA ARG A 208 -14.60 10.94 46.55
C ARG A 208 -15.42 12.01 47.25
N ASN A 209 -15.76 11.78 48.51
CA ASN A 209 -16.26 12.80 49.41
C ASN A 209 -15.43 12.69 50.69
N GLY A 210 -14.63 13.70 51.01
CA GLY A 210 -13.53 13.60 51.98
C GLY A 210 -13.87 13.07 53.39
N ARG A 211 -15.16 12.96 53.74
CA ARG A 211 -15.64 12.39 55.01
C ARG A 211 -16.17 10.95 54.91
N PHE A 212 -16.21 10.37 53.72
CA PHE A 212 -16.78 9.05 53.43
C PHE A 212 -15.80 8.17 52.64
N LYS A 213 -16.04 6.86 52.69
CA LYS A 213 -15.29 5.89 51.87
C LYS A 213 -15.52 6.18 50.38
N PRO A 214 -14.46 6.31 49.55
CA PRO A 214 -14.61 6.51 48.11
C PRO A 214 -15.40 5.38 47.45
N LEU A 215 -16.29 5.75 46.53
CA LEU A 215 -16.97 4.81 45.65
C LEU A 215 -16.13 4.60 44.41
N ARG A 216 -15.67 3.38 44.16
CA ARG A 216 -14.94 3.01 42.94
C ARG A 216 -15.70 1.92 42.19
N MET A 217 -15.96 2.14 40.91
CA MET A 217 -16.65 1.18 40.05
C MET A 217 -16.07 1.19 38.63
N GLU A 218 -16.10 0.05 37.98
CA GLU A 218 -15.83 -0.07 36.55
C GLU A 218 -17.16 0.07 35.80
N ILE A 219 -17.22 1.01 34.86
CA ILE A 219 -18.35 1.22 33.98
C ILE A 219 -17.93 0.89 32.56
N ARG A 220 -18.84 0.28 31.79
CA ARG A 220 -18.65 0.02 30.37
C ARG A 220 -19.77 0.71 29.63
N LEU A 221 -19.41 1.69 28.80
CA LEU A 221 -20.36 2.53 28.09
C LEU A 221 -20.31 2.21 26.61
N GLU A 222 -21.47 1.94 26.02
CA GLU A 222 -21.65 1.78 24.59
C GLU A 222 -21.69 3.13 23.85
N PRO A 223 -21.38 3.15 22.55
CA PRO A 223 -21.53 4.33 21.69
C PRO A 223 -22.91 4.99 21.79
N GLY A 224 -22.97 6.24 22.26
CA GLY A 224 -24.22 6.99 22.40
C GLY A 224 -25.08 6.61 23.60
N GLU A 225 -24.63 5.68 24.45
CA GLU A 225 -25.35 5.28 25.65
C GLU A 225 -25.45 6.45 26.65
N GLU A 226 -26.59 6.55 27.33
CA GLU A 226 -26.78 7.43 28.49
C GLU A 226 -26.93 6.58 29.74
N MET A 227 -25.95 6.66 30.65
CA MET A 227 -25.93 5.90 31.90
C MET A 227 -26.08 6.86 33.09
N THR A 228 -26.97 6.54 34.03
CA THR A 228 -27.17 7.33 35.26
C THR A 228 -26.57 6.62 36.48
N ILE A 229 -25.68 7.30 37.19
CA ILE A 229 -25.09 6.82 38.43
C ILE A 229 -25.69 7.59 39.61
N ARG A 230 -26.40 6.86 40.47
CA ARG A 230 -26.98 7.37 41.72
C ARG A 230 -26.18 6.87 42.91
N HIS A 231 -25.73 7.78 43.77
CA HIS A 231 -25.08 7.39 45.02
C HIS A 231 -25.39 8.37 46.15
N GLU A 232 -25.63 7.81 47.33
CA GLU A 232 -25.86 8.55 48.55
C GLU A 232 -24.81 8.14 49.59
N PHE A 233 -23.93 9.07 49.93
CA PHE A 233 -22.96 8.87 51.00
C PHE A 233 -23.68 8.90 52.34
N ARG A 234 -23.62 7.78 53.07
CA ARG A 234 -24.16 7.66 54.44
C ARG A 234 -23.02 7.54 55.43
N ALA A 235 -23.14 8.22 56.57
CA ALA A 235 -22.20 8.04 57.66
C ALA A 235 -22.37 6.62 58.22
N ALA A 236 -21.25 5.96 58.51
CA ALA A 236 -21.31 4.73 59.29
C ALA A 236 -21.97 5.04 60.65
N PRO A 237 -22.85 4.16 61.17
CA PRO A 237 -23.34 4.30 62.53
C PRO A 237 -22.15 4.49 63.48
N PRO A 238 -22.23 5.40 64.47
CA PRO A 238 -21.16 5.52 65.45
C PRO A 238 -20.89 4.13 66.04
N PRO A 239 -19.63 3.71 66.20
CA PRO A 239 -19.33 2.45 66.87
C PRO A 239 -20.06 2.49 68.21
N ALA A 240 -20.88 1.47 68.49
CA ALA A 240 -21.59 1.37 69.75
C ALA A 240 -20.57 1.62 70.85
N ALA A 241 -20.73 2.73 71.58
CA ALA A 241 -19.89 3.01 72.74
C ALA A 241 -19.89 1.74 73.57
N SER A 242 -18.70 1.18 73.82
CA SER A 242 -18.57 0.07 74.73
C SER A 242 -19.31 0.48 76.01
N ARG A 243 -20.30 -0.30 76.43
CA ARG A 243 -20.82 -0.24 77.80
C ARG A 243 -19.70 -0.74 78.72
N GLY A 244 -18.62 0.03 78.81
CA GLY A 244 -17.63 -0.11 79.86
C GLY A 244 -18.31 0.31 81.14
N THR A 245 -18.36 -0.60 82.10
CA THR A 245 -18.82 -0.32 83.46
C THR A 245 -18.10 0.92 83.97
N PRO A 246 -18.79 2.00 84.36
CA PRO A 246 -18.11 3.20 84.83
C PRO A 246 -17.28 2.87 86.08
N PRO A 247 -16.07 3.44 86.24
CA PRO A 247 -15.02 2.99 87.17
C PRO A 247 -15.34 3.18 88.66
N TRP A 248 -16.56 3.56 89.01
CA TRP A 248 -17.04 3.67 90.38
C TRP A 248 -17.60 2.35 90.94
N THR A 249 -17.85 1.34 90.11
CA THR A 249 -18.52 0.09 90.55
C THR A 249 -17.64 -0.85 91.39
N ASP A 250 -16.32 -0.71 91.36
CA ASP A 250 -15.41 -1.55 92.16
C ASP A 250 -15.26 -1.02 93.60
N ARG A 251 -15.25 0.31 93.80
CA ARG A 251 -15.07 0.91 95.14
C ARG A 251 -16.25 0.69 96.10
N LEU A 252 -17.46 0.47 95.60
CA LEU A 252 -18.63 0.19 96.43
C LEU A 252 -18.70 -1.26 96.91
N ARG A 253 -18.11 -2.18 96.16
CA ARG A 253 -18.11 -3.61 96.48
C ARG A 253 -17.12 -3.95 97.60
N ASP A 254 -16.02 -3.23 97.67
CA ASP A 254 -15.00 -3.39 98.72
C ASP A 254 -15.45 -2.74 100.04
N ARG A 255 -16.07 -1.54 99.98
CA ARG A 255 -16.61 -0.87 101.19
C ARG A 255 -17.79 -1.57 101.86
N LEU A 256 -18.48 -2.47 101.17
CA LEU A 256 -19.57 -3.28 101.75
C LEU A 256 -19.08 -4.64 102.29
N ARG A 257 -17.82 -5.01 102.02
CA ARG A 257 -17.19 -6.25 102.50
C ARG A 257 -16.47 -6.03 103.84
N ASP A 258 -15.94 -4.83 104.05
CA ASP A 258 -15.32 -4.41 105.31
C ASP A 258 -16.41 -3.78 106.21
N GLY A 259 -17.02 -4.61 107.06
CA GLY A 259 -18.22 -4.30 107.84
C GLY A 259 -18.25 -2.94 108.55
N LEU A 260 -19.44 -2.33 108.56
CA LEU A 260 -19.78 -1.08 109.26
C LEU A 260 -19.49 -1.18 110.78
N PRO A 261 -18.61 -0.36 111.37
CA PRO A 261 -18.59 -0.17 112.82
C PRO A 261 -19.67 0.83 113.24
N GLY A 262 -20.64 0.32 114.01
CA GLY A 262 -21.50 1.02 114.97
C GLY A 262 -21.82 2.50 114.73
N TRP A 263 -22.94 2.77 114.06
CA TRP A 263 -23.66 4.04 114.24
C TRP A 263 -24.75 3.83 115.31
N VAL A 264 -24.61 4.52 116.44
CA VAL A 264 -25.59 4.60 117.55
C VAL A 264 -26.39 5.88 117.39
N PRO A 265 -27.72 5.83 117.21
CA PRO A 265 -28.55 7.02 117.39
C PRO A 265 -28.91 7.22 118.87
N LYS A 266 -28.92 8.49 119.29
CA LYS A 266 -29.57 8.98 120.52
C LYS A 266 -31.09 8.96 120.37
#